data_AF-A0A6L5K406-F1
#
_entry.id   AF-A0A6L5K406-F1
#
_cell.length_a   1.000
_cell.length_b   1.000
_cell.length_c   1.000
_cell.angle_alpha   90.00
_cell.angle_beta   90.00
_cell.angle_gamma   90.00
#
_symmetry.space_group_name_H-M   'P 1'
#
loop_
_entity.id
_entity.type
_entity.pdbx_description
1 polymer ?
#
loop_
_entity_poly.entity_id
_entity_poly.type
_entity_poly.pdbx_seq_one_letter_code
_entity_poly.pdbx_strand_id
1 'polypeptide(L)'
;MRTKNKASGSLIFLSVLTLSLLAAGSSGGQSQNIDKNQVLKEQYRIKKQLHPSLQSKISQAVESFKENFLTSGEESQPVFVASQVARDQFRAVSATQVRLLGFYVLCQATSALEEDIRLITAEIEKMNRAKVQLEVLITRIDEQIEKKTEEGAQESEEEGDEETPVLKEYETLETAPHFKAEYPKSPEIIYSKELETMSLSELENDLYYIKTALNSVHSISEIAVDALRKEMDLHDRFLLELYFQCEEIKNIDDSEIKSIR
;
A
#
# COMPACT_ATOMS: atom_id res chain seq x y z
N MET A 1 -28.63 -30.81 -7.31
CA MET A 1 -27.75 -29.96 -8.16
C MET A 1 -27.65 -28.58 -7.52
N ARG A 2 -26.45 -28.21 -7.05
CA ARG A 2 -26.15 -26.91 -6.41
C ARG A 2 -25.76 -25.90 -7.49
N THR A 3 -26.50 -24.82 -7.66
CA THR A 3 -26.07 -23.64 -8.42
C THR A 3 -25.49 -22.62 -7.42
N LYS A 4 -24.17 -22.43 -7.43
CA LYS A 4 -23.49 -21.42 -6.62
C LYS A 4 -23.51 -20.07 -7.31
N ASN A 5 -23.83 -19.05 -6.52
CA ASN A 5 -23.79 -17.62 -6.77
C ASN A 5 -22.51 -17.17 -7.50
N LYS A 6 -22.68 -16.40 -8.57
CA LYS A 6 -21.67 -15.45 -9.06
C LYS A 6 -22.11 -14.05 -8.64
N ALA A 7 -21.71 -13.66 -7.44
CA ALA A 7 -21.79 -12.29 -6.93
C ALA A 7 -20.52 -12.04 -6.12
N SER A 8 -19.36 -12.01 -6.78
CA SER A 8 -18.06 -11.82 -6.12
C SER A 8 -17.09 -11.21 -7.11
N GLY A 9 -17.14 -9.89 -7.23
CA GLY A 9 -16.24 -9.12 -8.10
C GLY A 9 -16.59 -7.63 -8.13
N SER A 10 -17.87 -7.28 -7.96
CA SER A 10 -18.32 -5.88 -8.01
C SER A 10 -18.35 -5.16 -6.64
N LEU A 11 -18.16 -5.88 -5.53
CA LEU A 11 -18.25 -5.32 -4.17
C LEU A 11 -16.90 -4.98 -3.54
N ILE A 12 -15.78 -5.48 -4.10
CA ILE A 12 -14.43 -5.21 -3.58
C ILE A 12 -13.94 -3.83 -4.04
N PHE A 13 -14.43 -3.32 -5.18
CA PHE A 13 -14.08 -1.99 -5.68
C PHE A 13 -14.64 -0.82 -4.84
N LEU A 14 -15.71 -1.06 -4.06
CA LEU A 14 -16.31 -0.02 -3.21
C LEU A 14 -15.68 0.04 -1.80
N SER A 15 -15.05 -1.04 -1.33
CA SER A 15 -14.45 -1.08 0.02
C SER A 15 -13.04 -0.49 0.09
N VAL A 16 -12.30 -0.46 -1.02
CA VAL A 16 -10.95 0.15 -1.05
C VAL A 16 -11.03 1.67 -0.97
N LEU A 17 -12.05 2.27 -1.61
CA LEU A 17 -12.25 3.71 -1.59
C LEU A 17 -12.62 4.27 -0.21
N THR A 18 -13.22 3.45 0.66
CA THR A 18 -13.54 3.83 2.05
C THR A 18 -12.35 3.71 3.00
N LEU A 19 -11.29 2.96 2.66
CA LEU A 19 -10.13 2.83 3.55
C LEU A 19 -9.20 4.05 3.44
N SER A 20 -9.21 4.75 2.30
CA SER A 20 -8.56 6.05 2.13
C SER A 20 -9.22 7.19 2.94
N LEU A 21 -10.36 6.94 3.61
CA LEU A 21 -11.02 7.93 4.48
C LEU A 21 -10.47 7.98 5.92
N LEU A 22 -9.76 6.94 6.40
CA LEU A 22 -9.32 6.87 7.80
C LEU A 22 -7.84 7.27 8.01
N ALA A 23 -7.03 7.34 6.95
CA ALA A 23 -5.65 7.83 7.03
C ALA A 23 -5.51 9.36 6.84
N ALA A 24 -6.57 10.05 6.39
CA ALA A 24 -6.58 11.51 6.21
C ALA A 24 -6.78 12.31 7.53
N GLY A 25 -6.64 11.65 8.70
CA GLY A 25 -6.88 12.26 10.01
C GLY A 25 -5.67 12.92 10.67
N SER A 26 -4.48 12.89 10.08
CA SER A 26 -3.28 13.44 10.73
C SER A 26 -2.23 13.94 9.73
N SER A 27 -2.50 15.03 9.04
CA SER A 27 -1.53 16.13 8.90
C SER A 27 -2.19 17.29 8.15
N GLY A 28 -2.03 18.48 8.71
CA GLY A 28 -2.72 19.69 8.28
C GLY A 28 -2.30 20.16 6.90
N GLY A 29 -3.24 20.07 5.96
CA GLY A 29 -3.25 20.83 4.72
C GLY A 29 -4.70 21.07 4.34
N GLN A 30 -5.05 22.29 3.93
CA GLN A 30 -6.40 22.68 3.56
C GLN A 30 -6.95 21.75 2.45
N SER A 31 -7.68 20.70 2.84
CA SER A 31 -8.52 19.96 1.91
C SER A 31 -9.64 20.92 1.50
N GLN A 32 -9.47 21.58 0.35
CA GLN A 32 -10.62 21.94 -0.46
C GLN A 32 -11.52 20.70 -0.50
N ASN A 33 -12.82 20.86 -0.26
CA ASN A 33 -13.79 19.77 -0.39
C ASN A 33 -13.82 19.34 -1.88
N ILE A 34 -12.82 18.56 -2.29
CA ILE A 34 -12.78 17.84 -3.55
C ILE A 34 -13.96 16.89 -3.46
N ASP A 35 -15.00 17.12 -4.27
CA ASP A 35 -16.13 16.20 -4.33
C ASP A 35 -15.69 14.93 -5.06
N LYS A 36 -15.03 14.03 -4.31
CA LYS A 36 -14.58 12.72 -4.78
C LYS A 36 -15.75 11.93 -5.40
N ASN A 37 -16.99 12.19 -5.00
CA ASN A 37 -18.16 11.56 -5.60
C ASN A 37 -18.37 11.99 -7.06
N GLN A 38 -17.98 13.21 -7.43
CA GLN A 38 -18.10 13.70 -8.80
C GLN A 38 -17.14 12.97 -9.74
N VAL A 39 -15.88 12.77 -9.33
CA VAL A 39 -14.89 12.00 -10.08
C VAL A 39 -15.36 10.55 -10.30
N LEU A 40 -15.87 9.89 -9.25
CA LEU A 40 -16.41 8.54 -9.34
C LEU A 40 -17.64 8.45 -10.25
N LYS A 41 -18.52 9.45 -10.18
CA LYS A 41 -19.72 9.52 -11.01
C LYS A 41 -19.35 9.63 -12.48
N GLU A 42 -18.39 10.47 -12.83
CA GLU A 42 -17.91 10.61 -14.21
C GLU A 42 -17.13 9.37 -14.68
N GLN A 43 -16.29 8.79 -13.83
CA GLN A 43 -15.61 7.51 -14.11
C GLN A 43 -16.63 6.41 -14.44
N TYR A 44 -17.71 6.31 -13.64
CA TYR A 44 -18.77 5.34 -13.86
C TYR A 44 -19.57 5.64 -15.13
N ARG A 45 -19.87 6.91 -15.41
CA ARG A 45 -20.53 7.36 -16.65
C ARG A 45 -19.75 6.91 -17.87
N ILE A 46 -18.45 7.21 -17.93
CA ILE A 46 -17.57 6.83 -19.04
C ILE A 46 -17.52 5.31 -19.17
N LYS A 47 -17.23 4.58 -18.08
CA LYS A 47 -17.16 3.11 -18.07
C LYS A 47 -18.40 2.45 -18.63
N LYS A 48 -19.59 2.95 -18.27
CA LYS A 48 -20.89 2.39 -18.68
C LYS A 48 -21.16 2.57 -20.18
N GLN A 49 -20.67 3.65 -20.76
CA GLN A 49 -20.97 4.03 -22.14
C GLN A 49 -19.90 3.57 -23.13
N LEU A 50 -18.68 3.37 -22.65
CA LEU A 50 -17.58 2.91 -23.46
C LEU A 50 -17.80 1.47 -23.94
N HIS A 51 -17.49 1.22 -25.22
CA HIS A 51 -17.68 -0.10 -25.80
C HIS A 51 -16.78 -1.16 -25.12
N PRO A 52 -17.32 -2.34 -24.72
CA PRO A 52 -16.54 -3.36 -24.00
C PRO A 52 -15.30 -3.87 -24.72
N SER A 53 -15.27 -3.83 -26.06
CA SER A 53 -14.08 -4.23 -26.84
C SER A 53 -12.85 -3.37 -26.57
N LEU A 54 -13.02 -2.18 -25.99
CA LEU A 54 -11.94 -1.24 -25.70
C LEU A 54 -11.24 -1.48 -24.37
N GLN A 55 -11.77 -2.38 -23.52
CA GLN A 55 -11.21 -2.65 -22.20
C GLN A 55 -9.75 -3.13 -22.25
N SER A 56 -9.40 -3.95 -23.25
CA SER A 56 -8.01 -4.40 -23.44
C SER A 56 -7.08 -3.23 -23.81
N LYS A 57 -7.50 -2.34 -24.72
CA LYS A 57 -6.73 -1.14 -25.09
C LYS A 57 -6.59 -0.17 -23.92
N ILE A 58 -7.63 -0.01 -23.10
CA ILE A 58 -7.54 0.81 -21.88
C ILE A 58 -6.54 0.21 -20.91
N SER A 59 -6.59 -1.10 -20.68
CA SER A 59 -5.64 -1.77 -19.79
C SER A 59 -4.21 -1.53 -20.26
N GLN A 60 -3.95 -1.64 -21.56
CA GLN A 60 -2.65 -1.31 -22.16
C GLN A 60 -2.29 0.18 -21.99
N ALA A 61 -3.25 1.09 -22.16
CA ALA A 61 -3.02 2.52 -21.92
C ALA A 61 -2.70 2.82 -20.46
N VAL A 62 -3.29 2.11 -19.50
CA VAL A 62 -2.98 2.24 -18.07
C VAL A 62 -1.56 1.75 -17.77
N GLU A 63 -1.15 0.61 -18.31
CA GLU A 63 0.22 0.12 -18.12
C GLU A 63 1.25 1.05 -18.79
N SER A 64 1.01 1.49 -20.02
CA SER A 64 1.87 2.48 -20.69
C SER A 64 1.91 3.81 -19.93
N PHE A 65 0.81 4.23 -19.31
CA PHE A 65 0.80 5.41 -18.43
C PHE A 65 1.72 5.22 -17.23
N LYS A 66 1.61 4.09 -16.51
CA LYS A 66 2.47 3.81 -15.35
C LYS A 66 3.95 3.84 -15.73
N GLU A 67 4.33 3.14 -16.80
CA GLU A 67 5.71 3.10 -17.28
C GLU A 67 6.22 4.48 -17.74
N ASN A 68 5.42 5.20 -18.52
CA ASN A 68 5.81 6.52 -19.03
C ASN A 68 5.86 7.57 -17.92
N PHE A 69 4.95 7.51 -16.95
CA PHE A 69 4.93 8.46 -15.84
C PHE A 69 6.14 8.27 -14.92
N LEU A 70 6.48 7.02 -14.59
CA LEU A 70 7.68 6.70 -13.81
C LEU A 70 8.98 7.14 -14.49
N THR A 71 9.05 7.09 -15.83
CA THR A 71 10.24 7.48 -16.60
C THR A 71 10.32 8.96 -16.92
N SER A 72 9.18 9.66 -17.00
CA SER A 72 9.10 11.10 -17.33
C SER A 72 9.46 12.02 -16.15
N GLY A 73 9.64 11.45 -14.96
CA GLY A 73 10.02 12.18 -13.75
C GLY A 73 8.87 12.94 -13.09
N GLU A 74 9.10 13.35 -11.84
CA GLU A 74 8.12 13.99 -10.95
C GLU A 74 7.61 15.35 -11.46
N GLU A 75 8.20 15.96 -12.48
CA GLU A 75 7.73 17.26 -13.00
C GLU A 75 6.60 17.13 -14.04
N SER A 76 6.33 15.92 -14.54
CA SER A 76 5.33 15.71 -15.59
C SER A 76 3.88 15.78 -15.07
N GLN A 77 3.00 16.51 -15.75
CA GLN A 77 1.59 16.58 -15.37
C GLN A 77 0.88 15.24 -15.67
N PRO A 78 0.24 14.58 -14.68
CA PRO A 78 -0.38 13.26 -14.87
C PRO A 78 -1.39 13.22 -16.03
N VAL A 79 -2.24 14.25 -16.15
CA VAL A 79 -3.21 14.34 -17.25
C VAL A 79 -2.53 14.38 -18.62
N PHE A 80 -1.38 15.04 -18.74
CA PHE A 80 -0.70 15.20 -20.00
C PHE A 80 -0.19 13.85 -20.48
N VAL A 81 0.47 13.10 -19.59
CA VAL A 81 0.96 11.74 -19.87
C VAL A 81 -0.21 10.81 -20.19
N ALA A 82 -1.29 10.84 -19.39
CA ALA A 82 -2.47 10.01 -19.62
C ALA A 82 -3.15 10.30 -20.97
N SER A 83 -3.26 11.58 -21.34
CA SER A 83 -3.83 12.02 -22.61
C SER A 83 -2.95 11.65 -23.80
N GLN A 84 -1.62 11.75 -23.65
CA GLN A 84 -0.66 11.33 -24.67
C GLN A 84 -0.78 9.83 -24.93
N VAL A 85 -0.76 9.01 -23.87
CA VAL A 85 -0.91 7.56 -24.00
C VAL A 85 -2.27 7.18 -24.58
N ALA A 86 -3.35 7.85 -24.18
CA ALA A 86 -4.66 7.66 -24.78
C ALA A 86 -4.66 7.96 -26.29
N ARG A 87 -4.01 9.04 -26.71
CA ARG A 87 -3.88 9.38 -28.14
C ARG A 87 -3.08 8.31 -28.92
N ASP A 88 -2.00 7.82 -28.34
CA ASP A 88 -1.12 6.85 -28.99
C ASP A 88 -1.81 5.48 -29.17
N GLN A 89 -2.59 5.07 -28.16
CA GLN A 89 -3.30 3.78 -28.15
C GLN A 89 -4.62 3.82 -28.97
N PHE A 90 -5.29 4.97 -29.03
CA PHE A 90 -6.54 5.14 -29.74
C PHE A 90 -6.33 6.01 -30.99
N ARG A 91 -5.87 5.38 -32.07
CA ARG A 91 -5.71 6.07 -33.35
C ARG A 91 -7.08 6.53 -33.88
N ALA A 92 -7.15 7.77 -34.35
CA ALA A 92 -8.34 8.42 -34.91
C ALA A 92 -9.46 8.79 -33.90
N VAL A 93 -9.11 9.12 -32.65
CA VAL A 93 -10.04 9.77 -31.72
C VAL A 93 -9.92 11.31 -31.76
N SER A 94 -11.03 12.00 -31.49
CA SER A 94 -11.08 13.47 -31.40
C SER A 94 -10.33 13.98 -30.16
N ALA A 95 -10.01 15.29 -30.11
CA ALA A 95 -9.36 15.88 -28.93
C ALA A 95 -10.22 15.71 -27.66
N THR A 96 -11.54 15.81 -27.81
CA THR A 96 -12.53 15.58 -26.75
C THR A 96 -12.49 14.14 -26.25
N GLN A 97 -12.45 13.17 -27.17
CA GLN A 97 -12.35 11.74 -26.83
C GLN A 97 -11.01 11.39 -26.19
N VAL A 98 -9.90 12.01 -26.64
CA VAL A 98 -8.60 11.87 -25.97
C VAL A 98 -8.69 12.35 -24.52
N ARG A 99 -9.37 13.47 -24.25
CA ARG A 99 -9.55 13.98 -22.88
C ARG A 99 -10.36 13.02 -22.01
N LEU A 100 -11.47 12.49 -22.53
CA LEU A 100 -12.29 11.49 -21.84
C LEU A 100 -11.49 10.21 -21.53
N LEU A 101 -10.72 9.72 -22.50
CA LEU A 101 -9.89 8.53 -22.32
C LEU A 101 -8.72 8.78 -21.38
N GLY A 102 -8.05 9.93 -21.48
CA GLY A 102 -6.98 10.35 -20.57
C GLY A 102 -7.46 10.47 -19.13
N PHE A 103 -8.63 11.09 -18.91
CA PHE A 103 -9.29 11.11 -17.60
C PHE A 103 -9.55 9.69 -17.10
N TYR A 104 -10.12 8.81 -17.95
CA TYR A 104 -10.45 7.45 -17.54
C TYR A 104 -9.20 6.60 -17.22
N VAL A 105 -8.14 6.74 -18.02
CA VAL A 105 -6.82 6.11 -17.77
C VAL A 105 -6.26 6.59 -16.45
N LEU A 106 -6.29 7.89 -16.18
CA LEU A 106 -5.84 8.45 -14.90
C LEU A 106 -6.68 7.91 -13.73
N CYS A 107 -8.01 7.79 -13.86
CA CYS A 107 -8.83 7.17 -12.82
C CYS A 107 -8.42 5.72 -12.53
N GLN A 108 -8.17 4.91 -13.57
CA GLN A 108 -7.73 3.52 -13.39
C GLN A 108 -6.34 3.46 -12.74
N ALA A 109 -5.44 4.36 -13.12
CA ALA A 109 -4.12 4.47 -12.52
C ALA A 109 -4.19 4.88 -11.04
N THR A 110 -5.06 5.83 -10.68
CA THR A 110 -5.32 6.19 -9.28
C THR A 110 -5.85 5.00 -8.48
N SER A 111 -6.79 4.21 -9.02
CA SER A 111 -7.26 3.00 -8.34
C SER A 111 -6.17 1.93 -8.17
N ALA A 112 -5.23 1.83 -9.11
CA ALA A 112 -4.07 0.95 -8.97
C ALA A 112 -3.12 1.45 -7.87
N LEU A 113 -2.91 2.75 -7.78
CA LEU A 113 -2.11 3.37 -6.72
C LEU A 113 -2.73 3.20 -5.33
N GLU A 114 -4.06 3.26 -5.22
CA GLU A 114 -4.78 2.95 -3.97
C GLU A 114 -4.53 1.52 -3.49
N GLU A 115 -4.39 0.58 -4.41
CA GLU A 115 -4.07 -0.81 -4.09
C GLU A 115 -2.62 -0.96 -3.59
N ASP A 116 -1.66 -0.27 -4.21
CA ASP A 116 -0.27 -0.23 -3.75
C ASP A 116 -0.18 0.37 -2.33
N ILE A 117 -0.84 1.50 -2.07
CA ILE A 117 -0.96 2.13 -0.74
C ILE A 117 -1.54 1.15 0.28
N ARG A 118 -2.58 0.39 -0.10
CA ARG A 118 -3.22 -0.59 0.77
C ARG A 118 -2.27 -1.72 1.16
N LEU A 119 -1.45 -2.20 0.23
CA LEU A 119 -0.45 -3.25 0.48
C LEU A 119 0.63 -2.76 1.45
N ILE A 120 1.19 -1.58 1.21
CA ILE A 120 2.23 -0.99 2.08
C ILE A 120 1.66 -0.74 3.49
N THR A 121 0.45 -0.21 3.58
CA THR A 121 -0.24 0.03 4.87
C THR A 121 -0.43 -1.27 5.64
N ALA A 122 -0.89 -2.34 4.98
CA ALA A 122 -1.07 -3.64 5.61
C ALA A 122 0.26 -4.21 6.15
N GLU A 123 1.38 -3.93 5.48
CA GLU A 123 2.71 -4.36 5.92
C GLU A 123 3.18 -3.55 7.14
N ILE A 124 2.97 -2.23 7.16
CA ILE A 124 3.23 -1.38 8.33
C ILE A 124 2.42 -1.84 9.54
N GLU A 125 1.16 -2.23 9.36
CA GLU A 125 0.34 -2.78 10.45
C GLU A 125 0.92 -4.08 11.02
N LYS A 126 1.46 -4.96 10.16
CA LYS A 126 2.14 -6.19 10.64
C LYS A 126 3.39 -5.81 11.44
N MET A 127 4.19 -4.85 10.98
CA MET A 127 5.36 -4.37 11.72
C MET A 127 4.97 -3.77 13.07
N ASN A 128 3.89 -2.99 13.15
CA ASN A 128 3.41 -2.45 14.42
C ASN A 128 2.94 -3.55 15.37
N ARG A 129 2.25 -4.59 14.88
CA ARG A 129 1.92 -5.77 15.69
C ARG A 129 3.18 -6.48 16.21
N ALA A 130 4.18 -6.64 15.34
CA ALA A 130 5.47 -7.22 15.68
C ALA A 130 6.20 -6.42 16.79
N LYS A 131 6.23 -5.08 16.71
CA LYS A 131 6.79 -4.23 17.76
C LYS A 131 6.12 -4.46 19.11
N VAL A 132 4.79 -4.44 19.15
CA VAL A 132 4.03 -4.66 20.38
C VAL A 132 4.32 -6.05 20.98
N GLN A 133 4.45 -7.08 20.14
CA GLN A 133 4.82 -8.42 20.60
C GLN A 133 6.22 -8.45 21.23
N LEU A 134 7.21 -7.79 20.61
CA LEU A 134 8.57 -7.70 21.14
C LEU A 134 8.62 -6.90 22.45
N GLU A 135 7.89 -5.79 22.53
CA GLU A 135 7.78 -4.99 23.76
C GLU A 135 7.22 -5.81 24.91
N VAL A 136 6.16 -6.60 24.68
CA VAL A 136 5.59 -7.51 25.68
C VAL A 136 6.59 -8.59 26.09
N LEU A 137 7.36 -9.15 25.14
CA LEU A 137 8.39 -10.15 25.44
C LEU A 137 9.53 -9.54 26.27
N ILE A 138 9.97 -8.33 25.95
CA ILE A 138 10.99 -7.59 26.72
C ILE A 138 10.53 -7.43 28.16
N THR A 139 9.31 -6.93 28.38
CA THR A 139 8.76 -6.76 29.74
C THR A 139 8.73 -8.09 30.51
N ARG A 140 8.31 -9.19 29.87
CA ARG A 140 8.27 -10.50 30.52
C ARG A 140 9.66 -11.03 30.88
N ILE A 141 10.66 -10.81 30.03
CA ILE A 141 12.03 -11.23 30.31
C ILE A 141 12.62 -10.40 31.44
N ASP A 142 12.42 -9.08 31.42
CA ASP A 142 12.87 -8.18 32.49
C ASP A 142 12.27 -8.61 33.85
N GLU A 143 10.97 -8.94 33.90
CA GLU A 143 10.29 -9.47 35.12
C GLU A 143 10.90 -10.80 35.62
N GLN A 144 11.27 -11.71 34.71
CA GLN A 144 11.89 -13.00 35.08
C GLN A 144 13.32 -12.83 35.58
N ILE A 145 14.09 -11.91 34.98
CA ILE A 145 15.43 -11.56 35.45
C ILE A 145 15.36 -10.99 36.86
N GLU A 146 14.45 -10.04 37.12
CA GLU A 146 14.25 -9.45 38.44
C GLU A 146 13.93 -10.53 39.49
N LYS A 147 12.96 -11.40 39.19
CA LYS A 147 12.56 -12.51 40.07
C LYS A 147 13.72 -13.46 40.39
N LYS A 148 14.48 -13.92 39.38
CA LYS A 148 15.62 -14.84 39.60
C LYS A 148 16.77 -14.18 40.36
N THR A 149 16.94 -12.87 40.18
CA THR A 149 17.93 -12.07 40.92
C THR A 149 17.54 -11.96 42.40
N GLU A 150 16.26 -11.70 42.70
CA GLU A 150 15.74 -11.65 44.08
C GLU A 150 15.78 -13.00 44.79
N GLU A 151 15.55 -14.10 44.06
CA GLU A 151 15.59 -15.47 44.58
C GLU A 151 17.02 -15.96 44.87
N GLY A 152 18.06 -15.17 44.55
CA GLY A 152 19.45 -15.51 44.83
C GLY A 152 19.95 -16.72 44.04
N ALA A 153 19.43 -16.91 42.81
CA ALA A 153 19.80 -18.01 41.94
C ALA A 153 21.32 -18.01 41.71
N GLN A 154 22.01 -19.05 42.20
CA GLN A 154 23.42 -19.29 41.91
C GLN A 154 23.53 -19.89 40.50
N GLU A 155 24.34 -19.26 39.64
CA GLU A 155 24.69 -19.79 38.32
C GLU A 155 25.39 -21.15 38.48
N SER A 156 24.73 -22.22 38.07
CA SER A 156 25.42 -23.46 37.72
C SER A 156 25.88 -23.33 36.27
N GLU A 157 27.21 -23.33 36.06
CA GLU A 157 27.84 -23.49 34.75
C GLU A 157 27.43 -24.85 34.16
N GLU A 158 26.30 -24.92 33.48
CA GLU A 158 26.01 -26.02 32.56
C GLU A 158 26.17 -25.48 31.15
N GLU A 159 27.23 -25.96 30.48
CA GLU A 159 27.44 -25.88 29.03
C GLU A 159 26.29 -26.62 28.33
N GLY A 160 25.15 -25.97 28.20
CA GLY A 160 24.05 -26.41 27.35
C GLY A 160 24.20 -25.80 25.95
N ASP A 161 24.12 -26.64 24.92
CA ASP A 161 24.16 -26.23 23.52
C ASP A 161 23.29 -24.99 23.28
N GLU A 162 23.92 -23.90 22.85
CA GLU A 162 23.28 -22.61 22.55
C GLU A 162 22.27 -22.78 21.39
N GLU A 163 21.02 -23.15 21.69
CA GLU A 163 19.93 -22.87 20.75
C GLU A 163 19.63 -21.37 20.79
N THR A 164 20.42 -20.61 20.02
CA THR A 164 20.16 -19.19 19.75
C THR A 164 18.73 -19.01 19.21
N PRO A 165 17.95 -18.05 19.73
CA PRO A 165 16.65 -17.74 19.16
C PRO A 165 16.85 -17.28 17.71
N VAL A 166 16.35 -18.07 16.76
CA VAL A 166 16.46 -17.73 15.34
C VAL A 166 15.40 -16.66 15.01
N LEU A 167 15.76 -15.40 15.22
CA LEU A 167 15.19 -14.30 14.46
C LEU A 167 15.67 -14.47 13.02
N LYS A 168 14.79 -14.95 12.14
CA LYS A 168 15.14 -15.04 10.71
C LYS A 168 15.50 -13.65 10.20
N GLU A 169 16.68 -13.57 9.59
CA GLU A 169 17.24 -12.38 8.98
C GLU A 169 16.24 -11.65 8.08
N TYR A 170 16.32 -10.33 8.17
CA TYR A 170 15.46 -9.35 7.51
C TYR A 170 15.81 -9.23 6.02
N GLU A 171 15.00 -8.45 5.29
CA GLU A 171 15.29 -7.92 3.95
C GLU A 171 14.90 -8.75 2.73
N THR A 172 13.66 -9.23 2.66
CA THR A 172 13.02 -9.25 1.34
C THR A 172 12.29 -7.93 1.12
N LEU A 173 12.86 -7.08 0.27
CA LEU A 173 12.10 -5.98 -0.33
C LEU A 173 10.97 -6.59 -1.16
N GLU A 174 9.77 -6.06 -0.97
CA GLU A 174 8.66 -6.30 -1.87
C GLU A 174 8.47 -5.08 -2.74
N THR A 175 7.99 -5.32 -3.95
CA THR A 175 7.72 -4.27 -4.93
C THR A 175 6.23 -4.25 -5.18
N ALA A 176 5.60 -3.10 -4.95
CA ALA A 176 4.19 -2.91 -5.21
C ALA A 176 3.88 -3.20 -6.69
N PRO A 177 2.75 -3.85 -7.01
CA PRO A 177 2.50 -4.39 -8.34
C PRO A 177 2.28 -3.35 -9.44
N HIS A 178 1.99 -2.08 -9.12
CA HIS A 178 1.60 -1.10 -10.13
C HIS A 178 2.64 0.00 -10.35
N PHE A 179 2.95 0.78 -9.32
CA PHE A 179 3.93 1.87 -9.39
C PHE A 179 5.32 1.45 -8.92
N LYS A 180 5.50 0.16 -8.63
CA LYS A 180 6.78 -0.46 -8.28
C LYS A 180 7.45 0.20 -7.08
N ALA A 181 6.64 0.72 -6.15
CA ALA A 181 7.11 1.20 -4.86
C ALA A 181 7.80 0.05 -4.11
N GLU A 182 9.04 0.27 -3.70
CA GLU A 182 9.77 -0.71 -2.89
C GLU A 182 9.49 -0.47 -1.42
N TYR A 183 9.14 -1.54 -0.70
CA TYR A 183 8.92 -1.50 0.74
C TYR A 183 9.42 -2.78 1.40
N PRO A 184 9.96 -2.71 2.63
CA PRO A 184 10.41 -3.90 3.34
C PRO A 184 9.22 -4.74 3.82
N LYS A 185 9.37 -6.08 3.79
CA LYS A 185 8.42 -6.96 4.46
C LYS A 185 8.57 -6.91 5.98
N SER A 186 7.44 -7.09 6.65
CA SER A 186 7.38 -7.33 8.09
C SER A 186 8.14 -8.61 8.41
N PRO A 187 8.96 -8.60 9.46
CA PRO A 187 9.63 -9.80 9.93
C PRO A 187 8.60 -10.79 10.49
N GLU A 188 8.91 -12.07 10.35
CA GLU A 188 8.21 -13.13 11.06
C GLU A 188 8.88 -13.32 12.42
N ILE A 189 8.14 -13.02 13.50
CA ILE A 189 8.64 -13.20 14.87
C ILE A 189 8.15 -14.54 15.38
N ILE A 190 9.08 -15.46 15.59
CA ILE A 190 8.82 -16.76 16.20
C ILE A 190 9.60 -16.81 17.50
N TYR A 191 8.89 -16.78 18.62
CA TYR A 191 9.47 -16.99 19.95
C TYR A 191 8.76 -18.17 20.62
N SER A 192 9.49 -19.24 20.89
CA SER A 192 8.95 -20.51 21.39
C SER A 192 9.58 -20.99 22.69
N LYS A 193 10.49 -20.23 23.29
CA LYS A 193 11.17 -20.62 24.53
C LYS A 193 10.29 -20.38 25.75
N GLU A 194 10.36 -21.29 26.72
CA GLU A 194 9.70 -21.15 28.01
C GLU A 194 10.58 -20.34 28.97
N LEU A 195 10.22 -19.07 29.19
CA LEU A 195 11.02 -18.12 29.97
C LEU A 195 11.34 -18.57 31.41
N GLU A 196 10.45 -19.36 32.01
CA GLU A 196 10.56 -19.76 33.42
C GLU A 196 11.73 -20.72 33.68
N THR A 197 12.08 -21.54 32.68
CA THR A 197 13.11 -22.59 32.78
C THR A 197 14.51 -22.10 32.42
N MET A 198 14.63 -20.91 31.80
CA MET A 198 15.89 -20.33 31.37
C MET A 198 16.75 -19.86 32.55
N SER A 199 18.07 -19.99 32.40
CA SER A 199 19.05 -19.38 33.29
C SER A 199 19.07 -17.86 33.17
N LEU A 200 19.70 -17.18 34.14
CA LEU A 200 19.81 -15.71 34.13
C LEU A 200 20.62 -15.23 32.91
N SER A 201 21.73 -15.91 32.61
CA SER A 201 22.54 -15.63 31.42
C SER A 201 21.77 -15.81 30.10
N GLU A 202 20.95 -16.85 29.97
CA GLU A 202 20.11 -17.07 28.79
C GLU A 202 19.04 -15.99 28.64
N LEU A 203 18.43 -15.56 29.74
CA LEU A 203 17.44 -14.48 29.74
C LEU A 203 18.08 -13.15 29.31
N GLU A 204 19.26 -12.81 29.84
CA GLU A 204 19.99 -11.60 29.45
C GLU A 204 20.39 -11.62 27.96
N ASN A 205 20.81 -12.77 27.46
CA ASN A 205 21.16 -12.95 26.05
C ASN A 205 19.93 -12.82 25.13
N ASP A 206 18.83 -13.52 25.44
CA ASP A 206 17.58 -13.40 24.71
C ASP A 206 17.03 -11.95 24.74
N LEU A 207 17.13 -11.26 25.88
CA LEU A 207 16.75 -9.85 26.02
C LEU A 207 17.54 -8.95 25.07
N TYR A 208 18.85 -9.17 24.95
CA TYR A 208 19.71 -8.44 24.02
C TYR A 208 19.27 -8.65 22.56
N TYR A 209 19.02 -9.91 22.17
CA TYR A 209 18.56 -10.24 20.82
C TYR A 209 17.19 -9.64 20.51
N ILE A 210 16.23 -9.72 21.43
CA ILE A 210 14.88 -9.19 21.24
C ILE A 210 14.89 -7.66 21.17
N LYS A 211 15.71 -6.97 21.96
CA LYS A 211 15.90 -5.52 21.86
C LYS A 211 16.51 -5.13 20.51
N THR A 212 17.46 -5.92 20.01
CA THR A 212 18.07 -5.70 18.69
C THR A 212 17.05 -5.92 17.58
N ALA A 213 16.20 -6.95 17.67
CA ALA A 213 15.11 -7.18 16.74
C ALA A 213 14.09 -6.03 16.73
N LEU A 214 13.72 -5.52 17.91
CA LEU A 214 12.81 -4.39 18.03
C LEU A 214 13.35 -3.14 17.33
N ASN A 215 14.64 -2.85 17.53
CA ASN A 215 15.31 -1.75 16.84
C ASN A 215 15.34 -1.94 15.31
N SER A 216 15.56 -3.17 14.84
CA SER A 216 15.47 -3.51 13.42
C SER A 216 14.05 -3.28 12.87
N VAL A 217 13.02 -3.77 13.58
CA VAL A 217 11.61 -3.55 13.18
C VAL A 217 11.26 -2.06 13.17
N HIS A 218 11.83 -1.27 14.08
CA HIS A 218 11.68 0.18 14.07
C HIS A 218 12.27 0.78 12.80
N SER A 219 13.53 0.50 12.49
CA SER A 219 14.21 1.06 11.32
C SER A 219 13.52 0.70 10.00
N ILE A 220 13.19 -0.58 9.78
CA ILE A 220 12.50 -0.99 8.53
C ILE A 220 11.10 -0.38 8.41
N SER A 221 10.42 -0.15 9.53
CA SER A 221 9.10 0.47 9.50
C SER A 221 9.16 1.94 9.08
N GLU A 222 10.23 2.66 9.40
CA GLU A 222 10.44 4.03 8.93
C GLU A 222 10.59 4.05 7.40
N ILE A 223 11.34 3.11 6.83
CA ILE A 223 11.48 2.95 5.38
C ILE A 223 10.11 2.67 4.73
N ALA A 224 9.31 1.77 5.29
CA ALA A 224 7.97 1.48 4.78
C ALA A 224 7.03 2.69 4.88
N VAL A 225 7.12 3.47 5.97
CA VAL A 225 6.35 4.70 6.15
C VAL A 225 6.75 5.77 5.13
N ASP A 226 8.03 5.91 4.82
CA ASP A 226 8.49 6.85 3.80
C ASP A 226 8.07 6.41 2.38
N ALA A 227 8.07 5.10 2.09
CA ALA A 227 7.49 4.57 0.85
C ALA A 227 5.99 4.89 0.76
N LEU A 228 5.23 4.65 1.85
CA LEU A 228 3.80 4.99 1.92
C LEU A 228 3.56 6.48 1.67
N ARG A 229 4.36 7.37 2.27
CA ARG A 229 4.24 8.83 2.07
C ARG A 229 4.40 9.21 0.60
N LYS A 230 5.42 8.68 -0.09
CA LYS A 230 5.64 8.96 -1.51
C LYS A 230 4.46 8.53 -2.38
N GLU A 231 3.91 7.34 -2.13
CA GLU A 231 2.74 6.85 -2.85
C GLU A 231 1.47 7.68 -2.56
N MET A 232 1.29 8.11 -1.30
CA MET A 232 0.19 8.99 -0.91
C MET A 232 0.30 10.38 -1.56
N ASP A 233 1.50 10.97 -1.61
CA ASP A 233 1.74 12.25 -2.28
C ASP A 233 1.44 12.16 -3.77
N LEU A 234 1.82 11.04 -4.41
CA LEU A 234 1.49 10.76 -5.80
C LEU A 234 -0.03 10.60 -6.00
N HIS A 235 -0.70 9.93 -5.06
CA HIS A 235 -2.15 9.73 -5.11
C HIS A 235 -2.91 11.05 -5.01
N ASP A 236 -2.52 11.91 -4.07
CA ASP A 236 -3.10 13.23 -3.91
C ASP A 236 -2.89 14.10 -5.16
N ARG A 237 -1.72 14.01 -5.79
CA ARG A 237 -1.46 14.68 -7.07
C ARG A 237 -2.39 14.19 -8.18
N PHE A 238 -2.62 12.87 -8.29
CA PHE A 238 -3.53 12.33 -9.28
C PHE A 238 -4.98 12.75 -9.01
N LEU A 239 -5.40 12.73 -7.74
CA LEU A 239 -6.74 13.16 -7.35
C LEU A 239 -6.99 14.64 -7.65
N LEU A 240 -6.01 15.50 -7.40
CA LEU A 240 -6.09 16.92 -7.71
C LEU A 240 -6.28 17.14 -9.22
N GLU A 241 -5.51 16.43 -10.04
CA GLU A 241 -5.62 16.53 -11.49
C GLU A 241 -6.97 15.98 -11.98
N LEU A 242 -7.42 14.84 -11.46
CA LEU A 242 -8.74 14.28 -11.77
C LEU A 242 -9.87 15.24 -11.44
N TYR A 243 -9.77 15.97 -10.33
CA TYR A 243 -10.76 16.98 -9.96
C TYR A 243 -10.86 18.09 -11.01
N PHE A 244 -9.73 18.66 -11.44
CA PHE A 244 -9.73 19.69 -12.48
C PHE A 244 -10.27 19.16 -13.81
N GLN A 245 -9.86 17.97 -14.22
CA GLN A 245 -10.35 17.35 -15.46
C GLN A 245 -11.84 17.04 -15.39
N CYS A 246 -12.36 16.64 -14.23
CA CYS A 246 -13.77 16.33 -14.04
C CYS A 246 -14.68 17.53 -14.38
N GLU A 247 -14.25 18.74 -14.05
CA GLU A 247 -14.99 19.97 -14.38
C GLU A 247 -15.04 20.23 -15.89
N GLU A 248 -14.01 19.82 -16.63
CA GLU A 248 -13.96 19.96 -18.08
C GLU A 248 -14.79 18.89 -18.81
N ILE A 249 -14.85 17.67 -18.27
CA ILE A 249 -15.49 16.54 -18.96
C ILE A 249 -16.98 16.35 -18.63
N LYS A 250 -17.47 16.90 -17.52
CA LYS A 250 -18.86 16.68 -17.06
C LYS A 250 -19.93 17.13 -18.05
N ASN A 251 -19.61 18.08 -18.92
CA ASN A 251 -20.53 18.62 -19.93
C ASN A 251 -20.36 17.98 -21.32
N ILE A 252 -19.43 17.04 -21.48
CA ILE A 252 -19.23 16.33 -22.75
C ILE A 252 -20.38 15.34 -22.94
N ASP A 253 -21.03 15.39 -24.11
CA ASP A 253 -22.14 14.52 -24.48
C ASP A 253 -21.73 13.03 -24.49
N ASP A 254 -22.63 12.18 -24.01
CA ASP A 254 -22.52 10.73 -24.04
C ASP A 254 -22.32 10.16 -25.46
N SER A 255 -22.77 10.90 -26.49
CA SER A 255 -22.53 10.54 -27.90
C SER A 255 -21.04 10.53 -28.27
N GLU A 256 -20.23 11.40 -27.67
CA GLU A 256 -18.77 11.43 -27.85
C GLU A 256 -18.11 10.18 -27.26
N ILE A 257 -18.59 9.70 -26.10
CA ILE A 257 -18.07 8.49 -25.45
C ILE A 257 -18.43 7.24 -26.25
N LYS A 258 -19.69 7.14 -26.69
CA LYS A 258 -20.21 5.98 -27.45
C LYS A 258 -19.59 5.84 -28.84
N SER A 259 -19.09 6.94 -29.41
CA SER A 259 -18.48 6.93 -30.74
C SER A 259 -17.01 6.50 -30.75
N ILE A 260 -16.38 6.31 -29.58
CA ILE A 260 -15.02 5.76 -29.46
C ILE A 260 -15.04 4.29 -29.92
N ARG A 261 -14.09 3.92 -30.79
CA ARG A 261 -13.96 2.58 -31.41
C ARG A 261 -12.56 1.98 -31.32
#